data_AF-A0A0C2BGH4-F1
#
_entry.id   AF-A0A0C2BGH4-F1
#
_cell.length_a   1.000
_cell.length_b   1.000
_cell.length_c   1.000
_cell.angle_alpha   90.00
_cell.angle_beta   90.00
_cell.angle_gamma   90.00
#
_symmetry.space_group_name_H-M   'P 1'
#
loop_
_entity.id
_entity.type
_entity.pdbx_description
1 polymer ?
#
loop_
_entity_poly.entity_id
_entity_poly.type
_entity_poly.pdbx_seq_one_letter_code
_entity_poly.pdbx_strand_id
1 'polypeptide(L)'
;MGNPMMLYFYNNIVNQDWKDKYIESHVSLAAPWGGAMQIVRLFASGYNMNYYRVFLPPSTLRPMLSVAVWNSSEVLASTDTKNYTLANVEEFFQDIKYPLGWDQYKVAAQMNGNLDPPGVK
;
A
#
# COMPACT_ATOMS: atom_id res chain seq x y z
N MET A 1 -2.30 8.41 -0.54
CA MET A 1 -2.73 7.88 0.77
C MET A 1 -4.04 8.46 1.28
N GLY A 2 -4.41 9.71 0.98
CA GLY A 2 -5.69 10.28 1.45
C GLY A 2 -6.93 9.48 1.05
N ASN A 3 -7.01 9.02 -0.21
CA ASN A 3 -8.19 8.28 -0.68
C ASN A 3 -8.40 6.92 0.04
N PRO A 4 -7.39 6.03 0.18
CA PRO A 4 -7.54 4.83 1.01
C PRO A 4 -7.97 5.09 2.45
N MET A 5 -7.44 6.16 3.07
CA MET A 5 -7.84 6.54 4.43
C MET A 5 -9.31 6.96 4.50
N MET A 6 -9.77 7.75 3.52
CA MET A 6 -11.17 8.15 3.43
C MET A 6 -12.09 6.96 3.15
N LEU A 7 -11.69 6.03 2.29
CA LEU A 7 -12.45 4.81 2.04
C LEU A 7 -12.60 3.98 3.31
N TYR A 8 -11.52 3.80 4.08
CA TYR A 8 -11.57 3.14 5.37
C TYR A 8 -12.55 3.84 6.33
N PHE A 9 -12.51 5.17 6.40
CA PHE A 9 -13.42 5.96 7.21
C PHE A 9 -14.89 5.76 6.79
N TYR A 10 -15.19 5.83 5.49
CA TYR A 10 -16.55 5.65 4.97
C TYR A 10 -17.12 4.25 5.21
N ASN A 11 -16.25 3.23 5.21
CA ASN A 11 -16.69 1.83 5.33
C ASN A 11 -16.73 1.35 6.79
N ASN A 12 -15.96 1.96 7.70
CA ASN A 12 -15.79 1.42 9.07
C ASN A 12 -16.20 2.37 10.19
N ILE A 13 -16.32 3.68 9.94
CA ILE A 13 -16.50 4.68 11.00
C ILE A 13 -17.87 5.36 10.93
N VAL A 14 -18.39 5.59 9.73
CA VAL A 14 -19.68 6.28 9.52
C VAL A 14 -20.70 5.39 8.82
N ASN A 15 -21.98 5.69 9.01
CA ASN A 15 -23.08 4.99 8.34
C ASN A 15 -23.57 5.77 7.10
N GLN A 16 -24.46 5.15 6.32
CA GLN A 16 -24.96 5.74 5.08
C GLN A 16 -25.75 7.03 5.31
N ASP A 17 -26.66 7.05 6.30
CA ASP A 17 -27.46 8.24 6.62
C ASP A 17 -26.59 9.47 6.96
N TRP A 18 -25.46 9.26 7.64
CA TRP A 18 -24.49 10.31 7.93
C TRP A 18 -23.81 10.79 6.64
N LYS A 19 -23.38 9.88 5.77
CA LYS A 19 -22.74 10.22 4.49
C LYS A 19 -23.69 11.03 3.60
N ASP A 20 -24.95 10.60 3.49
CA ASP A 20 -25.96 11.28 2.70
C ASP A 20 -26.29 12.69 3.23
N LYS A 21 -26.14 12.89 4.55
CA LYS A 21 -26.38 14.20 5.18
C LYS A 21 -25.19 15.16 5.07
N TYR A 22 -23.97 14.66 5.13
CA TYR A 22 -22.78 15.49 5.33
C TYR A 22 -21.78 15.49 4.17
N ILE A 23 -21.87 14.55 3.23
CA ILE A 23 -20.91 14.38 2.13
C ILE A 23 -21.63 14.60 0.81
N GLU A 24 -21.32 15.71 0.15
CA GLU A 24 -21.83 15.99 -1.20
C GLU A 24 -21.19 15.07 -2.25
N SER A 25 -19.86 14.93 -2.22
CA SER A 25 -19.09 14.09 -3.13
C SER A 25 -17.66 13.82 -2.61
N HIS A 26 -17.02 12.79 -3.15
CA HIS A 26 -15.62 12.45 -2.92
C HIS A 26 -14.84 12.44 -4.25
N VAL A 27 -14.01 13.45 -4.47
CA VAL A 27 -13.14 13.52 -5.65
C VAL A 27 -11.81 12.82 -5.35
N SER A 28 -11.65 11.61 -5.86
CA SER A 28 -10.41 10.84 -5.72
C SER A 28 -9.39 11.21 -6.80
N LEU A 29 -8.29 11.86 -6.40
CA LEU A 29 -7.15 12.15 -7.27
C LEU A 29 -6.02 11.14 -7.03
N ALA A 30 -5.60 10.43 -8.09
CA ALA A 30 -4.46 9.51 -8.12
C ALA A 30 -4.38 8.56 -6.90
N ALA A 31 -5.51 7.95 -6.55
CA ALA A 31 -5.59 7.05 -5.41
C ALA A 31 -4.82 5.74 -5.65
N PRO A 32 -3.90 5.35 -4.75
CA PRO A 32 -3.19 4.08 -4.86
C PRO A 32 -4.04 2.94 -4.26
N TRP A 33 -5.19 2.62 -4.86
CA TRP A 33 -6.11 1.59 -4.36
C TRP A 33 -5.46 0.21 -4.24
N GLY A 34 -4.67 -0.19 -5.24
CA GLY A 34 -3.83 -1.38 -5.23
C GLY A 34 -2.44 -1.20 -4.62
N GLY A 35 -2.15 -0.04 -4.04
CA GLY A 35 -0.79 0.38 -3.69
C GLY A 35 0.04 0.90 -4.88
N ALA A 36 1.35 1.03 -4.67
CA ALA A 36 2.29 1.54 -5.68
C ALA A 36 3.63 0.79 -5.70
N MET A 37 4.12 0.42 -6.90
CA MET A 37 5.40 -0.31 -7.09
C MET A 37 6.63 0.42 -6.57
N GLN A 38 6.56 1.75 -6.48
CA GLN A 38 7.63 2.58 -5.92
C GLN A 38 8.04 2.14 -4.50
N ILE A 39 7.12 1.51 -3.76
CA ILE A 39 7.37 1.01 -2.41
C ILE A 39 8.36 -0.15 -2.40
N VAL A 40 8.34 -1.03 -3.41
CA VAL A 40 9.30 -2.15 -3.53
C VAL A 40 10.72 -1.61 -3.66
N ARG A 41 10.92 -0.60 -4.53
CA ARG A 41 12.20 0.12 -4.66
C ARG A 41 12.61 0.81 -3.37
N LEU A 42 11.68 1.48 -2.70
CA LEU A 42 11.94 2.15 -1.42
C LEU A 42 12.50 1.18 -0.37
N PHE A 43 11.92 -0.02 -0.23
CA PHE A 43 12.40 -1.02 0.71
C PHE A 43 13.73 -1.66 0.29
N ALA A 44 13.88 -1.98 -1.00
CA ALA A 44 15.06 -2.70 -1.48
C ALA A 44 16.34 -1.84 -1.52
N SER A 45 16.25 -0.59 -1.99
CA SER A 45 17.42 0.26 -2.24
C SER A 45 17.40 1.62 -1.54
N GLY A 46 16.33 1.91 -0.79
CA GLY A 46 15.98 3.28 -0.44
C GLY A 46 15.42 4.04 -1.65
N TYR A 47 14.71 5.14 -1.35
CA TYR A 47 14.18 6.04 -2.37
C TYR A 47 14.20 7.47 -1.84
N ASN A 48 14.93 8.34 -2.54
CA ASN A 48 15.07 9.75 -2.19
C ASN A 48 14.07 10.65 -2.93
N MET A 49 13.01 10.10 -3.52
CA MET A 49 12.04 10.86 -4.32
C MET A 49 12.70 11.68 -5.45
N ASN A 50 13.82 11.18 -5.99
CA ASN A 50 14.66 11.85 -6.98
C ASN A 50 15.30 13.17 -6.50
N TYR A 51 15.35 13.42 -5.18
CA TYR A 51 16.12 14.51 -4.61
C TYR A 51 17.59 14.11 -4.45
N TYR A 52 18.43 14.65 -5.32
CA TYR A 52 19.87 14.35 -5.35
C TYR A 52 20.64 14.69 -4.06
N ARG A 53 20.09 15.54 -3.18
CA ARG A 53 20.73 15.97 -1.92
C ARG A 53 20.18 15.34 -0.65
N VAL A 54 19.11 14.54 -0.74
CA VAL A 54 18.45 14.02 0.46
C VAL A 54 18.60 12.50 0.50
N PHE A 55 19.49 12.03 1.36
CA PHE A 55 19.55 10.62 1.73
C PHE A 55 18.67 10.44 2.97
N LEU A 56 17.42 10.02 2.75
CA LEU A 56 16.57 9.61 3.87
C LEU A 56 16.92 8.16 4.23
N PRO A 57 17.16 7.84 5.52
CA PRO A 57 17.17 6.45 5.94
C PRO A 57 15.83 5.80 5.58
N PRO A 58 15.80 4.50 5.18
CA PRO A 58 14.57 3.81 4.82
C PRO A 58 13.53 4.01 5.93
N SER A 59 12.44 4.72 5.60
CA SER A 59 11.43 5.11 6.58
C SER A 59 10.76 3.87 7.18
N THR A 60 10.66 3.81 8.50
CA THR A 60 10.17 2.66 9.28
C THR A 60 8.69 2.31 9.10
N LEU A 61 7.87 3.12 8.43
CA LEU A 61 6.44 2.87 8.27
C LEU A 61 5.87 3.54 7.00
N ARG A 62 5.61 2.75 5.96
CA ARG A 62 4.72 3.09 4.83
C ARG A 62 3.90 1.84 4.49
N PRO A 63 2.55 1.92 4.46
CA PRO A 63 1.70 0.78 4.10
C PRO A 63 2.08 0.25 2.72
N MET A 64 2.27 -1.06 2.62
CA MET A 64 2.62 -1.74 1.38
C MET A 64 1.40 -2.01 0.50
N LEU A 65 1.72 -2.48 -0.72
CA LEU A 65 0.82 -2.92 -1.77
C LEU A 65 -0.38 -3.72 -1.23
N SER A 66 -1.57 -3.44 -1.76
CA SER A 66 -2.75 -4.27 -1.52
C SER A 66 -2.76 -5.43 -2.53
N VAL A 67 -3.07 -6.64 -2.05
CA VAL A 67 -3.16 -7.86 -2.87
C VAL A 67 -4.33 -7.80 -3.87
N ALA A 68 -5.26 -6.86 -3.69
CA ALA A 68 -6.49 -6.79 -4.46
C ALA A 68 -6.30 -6.50 -5.97
N VAL A 69 -5.14 -6.01 -6.40
CA VAL A 69 -4.92 -5.51 -7.78
C VAL A 69 -3.82 -6.26 -8.54
N TRP A 70 -2.84 -6.86 -7.86
CA TRP A 70 -1.66 -7.47 -8.49
C TRP A 70 -1.80 -8.99 -8.59
N ASN A 71 -1.30 -9.60 -9.67
CA ASN A 71 -1.34 -11.05 -9.83
C ASN A 71 -0.31 -11.71 -8.89
N SER A 72 -0.67 -12.82 -8.26
CA SER A 72 0.22 -13.55 -7.35
C SER A 72 1.53 -14.01 -7.99
N SER A 73 1.52 -14.24 -9.30
CA SER A 73 2.67 -14.68 -10.11
C SER A 73 3.46 -13.54 -10.75
N GLU A 74 3.01 -12.29 -10.61
CA GLU A 74 3.69 -11.14 -11.19
C GLU A 74 5.00 -10.84 -10.48
N VAL A 75 6.07 -10.62 -11.24
CA VAL A 75 7.40 -10.32 -10.71
C VAL A 75 7.47 -8.86 -10.31
N LEU A 76 7.53 -8.61 -8.99
CA LEU A 76 7.59 -7.28 -8.38
C LEU A 76 9.03 -6.76 -8.25
N ALA A 77 9.98 -7.66 -8.02
CA ALA A 77 11.41 -7.38 -8.01
C ALA A 77 12.19 -8.61 -8.49
N SER A 78 13.36 -8.38 -9.08
CA SER A 78 14.23 -9.42 -9.61
C SER A 78 15.67 -9.12 -9.24
N THR A 79 16.43 -10.17 -8.94
CA THR A 79 17.88 -10.16 -8.76
C THR A 79 18.50 -11.19 -9.70
N ASP A 80 19.83 -11.24 -9.76
CA ASP A 80 20.56 -12.21 -10.58
C ASP A 80 20.24 -13.68 -10.19
N THR A 81 19.70 -13.91 -8.99
CA THR A 81 19.47 -15.25 -8.43
C THR A 81 18.03 -15.55 -8.07
N LYS A 82 17.15 -14.54 -7.92
CA LYS A 82 15.80 -14.72 -7.37
C LYS A 82 14.80 -13.72 -7.95
N ASN A 83 13.56 -14.17 -8.09
CA ASN A 83 12.40 -13.32 -8.37
C ASN A 83 11.49 -13.22 -7.14
N TYR A 84 11.02 -12.01 -6.85
CA TYR A 84 10.06 -11.71 -5.81
C TYR A 84 8.71 -11.37 -6.44
N THR A 85 7.66 -11.98 -5.90
CA THR A 85 6.26 -11.91 -6.31
C THR A 85 5.41 -11.71 -5.04
N LEU A 86 4.09 -11.60 -5.18
CA LEU A 86 3.21 -11.59 -4.00
C LEU A 86 3.22 -12.92 -3.24
N ALA A 87 3.61 -14.04 -3.87
CA ALA A 87 3.66 -15.35 -3.23
C ALA A 87 4.81 -15.50 -2.22
N ASN A 88 5.88 -14.70 -2.33
CA ASN A 88 7.08 -14.78 -1.49
C ASN A 88 7.49 -13.43 -0.90
N VAL A 89 6.51 -12.63 -0.46
CA VAL A 89 6.73 -11.33 0.20
C VAL A 89 7.47 -11.47 1.53
N GLU A 90 7.24 -12.56 2.27
CA GLU A 90 7.96 -12.85 3.51
C GLU A 90 9.48 -13.00 3.26
N GLU A 91 9.86 -13.76 2.23
CA GLU A 91 11.26 -13.92 1.84
C GLU A 91 11.89 -12.59 1.44
N PHE A 92 11.16 -11.74 0.70
CA PHE A 92 11.64 -10.40 0.34
C PHE A 92 12.06 -9.61 1.59
N PHE A 93 11.23 -9.60 2.63
CA PHE A 93 11.52 -8.89 3.88
C PHE A 93 12.67 -9.50 4.69
N GLN A 94 12.84 -10.81 4.64
CA GLN A 94 13.98 -11.49 5.24
C GLN A 94 15.29 -11.12 4.51
N ASP A 95 15.28 -11.15 3.17
CA ASP A 95 16.45 -10.91 2.33
C ASP A 95 16.96 -9.46 2.43
N ILE A 96 16.06 -8.48 2.61
CA ILE A 96 16.45 -7.07 2.89
C ILE A 96 16.77 -6.80 4.38
N LYS A 97 16.79 -7.84 5.22
CA LYS A 97 17.05 -7.77 6.67
C LYS A 97 16.07 -6.87 7.42
N TYR A 98 14.80 -6.89 7.02
CA TYR A 98 13.71 -6.15 7.66
C TYR A 98 12.50 -7.05 7.97
N PRO A 99 12.65 -8.05 8.85
CA PRO A 99 11.58 -9.03 9.13
C PRO A 99 10.31 -8.40 9.73
N LEU A 100 10.44 -7.30 10.47
CA LEU A 100 9.29 -6.55 10.99
C LEU A 100 8.35 -6.07 9.87
N GLY A 101 8.88 -5.82 8.67
CA GLY A 101 8.09 -5.41 7.53
C GLY A 101 7.06 -6.45 7.08
N TRP A 102 7.34 -7.75 7.27
CA TRP A 102 6.38 -8.81 6.98
C TRP A 102 5.16 -8.74 7.92
N ASP A 103 5.39 -8.50 9.20
CA ASP A 103 4.30 -8.35 10.17
C ASP A 103 3.45 -7.10 9.87
N GLN A 104 4.11 -5.99 9.53
CA GLN A 104 3.43 -4.76 9.11
C GLN A 104 2.62 -4.98 7.81
N TYR A 105 3.16 -5.72 6.85
CA TYR A 105 2.47 -6.06 5.61
C TYR A 105 1.18 -6.84 5.86
N LYS A 106 1.23 -7.88 6.72
CA LYS A 106 0.03 -8.67 7.07
C LYS A 106 -1.09 -7.80 7.64
N VAL A 107 -0.76 -6.86 8.51
CA VAL A 107 -1.74 -5.93 9.10
C VAL A 107 -2.30 -4.97 8.05
N ALA A 108 -1.44 -4.36 7.24
CA ALA A 108 -1.85 -3.40 6.22
C ALA A 108 -2.70 -4.05 5.11
N ALA A 109 -2.35 -5.27 4.70
CA ALA A 109 -3.08 -6.01 3.68
C ALA A 109 -4.53 -6.32 4.10
N GLN A 110 -4.78 -6.53 5.40
CA GLN A 110 -6.13 -6.72 5.93
C GLN A 110 -6.95 -5.42 5.89
N MET A 111 -6.34 -4.27 6.20
CA MET A 111 -7.03 -2.97 6.23
C MET A 111 -7.38 -2.44 4.83
N ASN A 112 -6.55 -2.74 3.83
CA ASN A 112 -6.69 -2.26 2.46
C ASN A 112 -7.24 -3.31 1.48
N GLY A 113 -7.67 -4.47 1.99
CA GLY A 113 -8.15 -5.59 1.17
C GLY A 113 -9.58 -5.41 0.67
N ASN A 114 -10.43 -4.71 1.43
CA ASN A 114 -11.80 -4.44 1.02
C ASN A 114 -11.92 -3.09 0.31
N LEU A 115 -12.17 -3.12 -1.01
CA LEU A 115 -12.35 -1.95 -1.87
C LEU A 115 -13.83 -1.70 -2.21
N ASP A 116 -14.74 -2.09 -1.32
CA ASP A 116 -16.18 -1.80 -1.44
C ASP A 116 -16.42 -0.30 -1.67
N PRO A 117 -17.36 0.07 -2.56
CA PRO A 117 -17.59 1.46 -2.93
C PRO A 117 -18.02 2.28 -1.70
N PRO A 118 -17.58 3.56 -1.61
CA PRO A 118 -17.77 4.38 -0.42
C PRO A 118 -19.22 4.84 -0.20
N GLY A 119 -20.14 4.55 -1.13
CA GLY A 119 -21.55 4.96 -1.05
C GLY A 119 -21.75 6.47 -1.10
N VAL A 120 -20.83 7.20 -1.74
CA VAL A 120 -20.93 8.65 -1.99
C VAL A 120 -20.63 8.91 -3.46
N LYS A 121 -21.11 10.05 -3.97
CA LYS A 121 -20.84 10.49 -5.34
C LYS A 121 -19.36 10.74 -5.60
#